data_AF-A0AAQ4FAY9-F1
#
_entry.id   AF-A0AAQ4FAY9-F1
#
_cell.length_a   1.000
_cell.length_b   1.000
_cell.length_c   1.000
_cell.angle_alpha   90.00
_cell.angle_beta   90.00
_cell.angle_gamma   90.00
#
_symmetry.space_group_name_H-M   'P 1'
#
loop_
_entity.id
_entity.type
_entity.pdbx_description
1 polymer ?
#
loop_
_entity_poly.entity_id
_entity_poly.type
_entity_poly.pdbx_seq_one_letter_code
_entity_poly.pdbx_strand_id
1 'polypeptide(L)'
;MAGTSLRTQSRENAAEQLKNNPCHKEQQLSMKCLDDNGYDYDKCQHYFDNFKACKGFWVGVMRERRRNGIKPVLPPPEEREAIKAEHLKRQSRKT
;
A
#
# COMPACT_ATOMS: atom_id res chain seq x y z
N MET A 1 -3.73 -14.62 -31.55
CA MET A 1 -3.61 -13.99 -30.21
C MET A 1 -4.92 -14.28 -29.47
N ALA A 2 -4.96 -15.28 -28.59
CA ALA A 2 -6.16 -15.54 -27.80
C ALA A 2 -6.27 -14.46 -26.71
N GLY A 3 -7.22 -13.55 -26.86
CA GLY A 3 -7.52 -12.56 -25.83
C GLY A 3 -8.07 -13.26 -24.60
N THR A 4 -7.46 -13.06 -23.44
CA THR A 4 -8.00 -13.51 -22.15
C THR A 4 -9.34 -12.82 -21.88
N SER A 5 -10.25 -13.48 -21.15
CA SER A 5 -11.54 -12.89 -20.78
C SER A 5 -11.36 -11.62 -19.93
N LEU A 6 -12.24 -10.62 -20.07
CA LEU A 6 -12.25 -9.42 -19.21
C LEU A 6 -12.25 -9.79 -17.72
N ARG A 7 -12.94 -10.88 -17.34
CA ARG A 7 -12.99 -11.34 -15.95
C ARG A 7 -11.65 -11.90 -15.46
N THR A 8 -10.88 -12.55 -16.32
CA THR A 8 -9.54 -13.04 -15.97
C THR A 8 -8.56 -11.87 -15.88
N GLN A 9 -8.63 -10.91 -16.80
CA GLN A 9 -7.82 -9.68 -16.76
C GLN A 9 -8.03 -8.90 -15.46
N SER A 10 -9.28 -8.70 -15.02
CA SER A 10 -9.56 -7.98 -13.77
C SER A 10 -8.97 -8.65 -12.52
N ARG A 11 -8.95 -9.99 -12.48
CA ARG A 11 -8.38 -10.75 -11.35
C ARG A 11 -6.86 -10.66 -11.33
N GLU A 12 -6.24 -10.75 -12.50
CA GLU A 12 -4.79 -10.60 -12.66
C GLU A 12 -4.34 -9.21 -12.23
N ASN A 13 -5.04 -8.16 -12.67
CA ASN A 13 -4.77 -6.78 -12.26
C ASN A 13 -4.91 -6.60 -10.74
N ALA A 14 -5.95 -7.16 -10.12
CA ALA A 14 -6.12 -7.07 -8.66
C ALA A 14 -4.98 -7.79 -7.90
N ALA A 15 -4.55 -8.95 -8.40
CA ALA A 15 -3.42 -9.68 -7.83
C ALA A 15 -2.09 -8.92 -8.02
N GLU A 16 -1.91 -8.24 -9.15
CA GLU A 16 -0.73 -7.41 -9.41
C GLU A 16 -0.69 -6.19 -8.49
N GLN A 17 -1.83 -5.53 -8.27
CA GLN A 17 -1.92 -4.41 -7.33
C GLN A 17 -1.53 -4.83 -5.91
N LEU A 18 -1.97 -5.99 -5.44
CA LEU A 18 -1.58 -6.50 -4.12
C LEU A 18 -0.06 -6.72 -4.01
N LYS A 19 0.59 -7.17 -5.10
CA LYS A 19 2.03 -7.41 -5.15
C LYS A 19 2.84 -6.13 -5.26
N ASN A 20 2.43 -5.18 -6.11
CA ASN A 20 3.26 -4.03 -6.47
C ASN A 20 2.91 -2.76 -5.68
N ASN A 21 1.73 -2.70 -5.08
CA ASN A 21 1.26 -1.56 -4.30
C ASN A 21 1.04 -1.96 -2.83
N PRO A 22 2.00 -1.70 -1.94
CA PRO A 22 1.87 -2.06 -0.53
C PRO A 22 0.86 -1.18 0.23
N CYS A 23 0.29 -0.15 -0.42
CA CYS A 23 -0.72 0.77 0.10
C CYS A 23 -2.06 0.63 -0.65
N HIS A 24 -2.29 -0.49 -1.33
CA HIS A 24 -3.51 -0.71 -2.11
C HIS A 24 -4.78 -0.55 -1.26
N LYS A 25 -4.76 -1.01 -0.01
CA LYS A 25 -5.91 -0.90 0.90
C LYS A 25 -6.24 0.55 1.24
N GLU A 26 -5.23 1.34 1.61
CA GLU A 26 -5.39 2.76 1.94
C GLU A 26 -5.84 3.57 0.72
N GLN A 27 -5.33 3.22 -0.48
CA GLN A 27 -5.81 3.79 -1.73
C GLN A 27 -7.29 3.51 -1.94
N GLN A 28 -7.74 2.25 -1.83
CA GLN A 28 -9.14 1.89 -1.99
C GLN A 28 -10.05 2.61 -0.99
N LEU A 29 -9.62 2.76 0.26
CA LEU A 29 -10.36 3.51 1.28
C LEU A 29 -10.49 5.00 0.92
N SER A 30 -9.41 5.62 0.42
CA SER A 30 -9.43 7.01 0.00
C SER A 30 -10.37 7.26 -1.20
N MET A 31 -10.38 6.33 -2.17
CA MET A 31 -11.29 6.39 -3.32
C MET A 31 -12.74 6.17 -2.88
N LYS A 32 -12.98 5.18 -2.01
CA LYS A 32 -14.31 4.91 -1.47
C LYS A 32 -14.87 6.12 -0.71
N CYS A 33 -14.03 6.81 0.07
CA CYS A 33 -14.48 8.03 0.75
C CYS A 33 -14.92 9.10 -0.26
N LEU A 34 -14.16 9.31 -1.34
CA LEU A 34 -14.54 10.26 -2.39
C LEU A 34 -15.86 9.88 -3.06
N ASP A 35 -16.03 8.60 -3.40
CA ASP A 35 -17.27 8.10 -4.00
C ASP A 35 -18.47 8.31 -3.07
N ASP A 36 -18.30 8.04 -1.77
CA ASP A 36 -19.35 8.19 -0.76
C ASP A 36 -19.69 9.67 -0.46
N ASN A 37 -18.77 10.60 -0.72
CA ASN A 37 -18.90 12.02 -0.36
C ASN A 37 -19.03 12.97 -1.57
N GLY A 38 -19.29 12.44 -2.77
CA GLY A 38 -19.45 13.27 -3.97
C GLY A 38 -18.16 14.01 -4.36
N TYR A 39 -17.01 13.37 -4.15
CA TYR A 39 -15.68 13.91 -4.45
C TYR A 39 -15.30 15.16 -3.64
N ASP A 40 -15.90 15.31 -2.46
CA ASP A 40 -15.51 16.31 -1.46
C ASP A 40 -14.21 15.87 -0.75
N TYR A 41 -13.09 16.47 -1.17
CA TYR A 41 -11.76 16.10 -0.69
C TYR A 41 -11.55 16.42 0.80
N ASP A 42 -12.18 17.48 1.31
CA ASP A 42 -11.99 17.94 2.69
C ASP A 42 -12.54 16.91 3.69
N LYS A 43 -13.63 16.23 3.32
CA LYS A 43 -14.22 15.13 4.12
C LYS A 43 -13.34 13.87 4.17
N CYS A 44 -12.41 13.73 3.24
CA CYS A 44 -11.58 12.53 3.07
C CYS A 44 -10.13 12.70 3.54
N GLN A 45 -9.80 13.84 4.17
CA GLN A 45 -8.44 14.18 4.58
C GLN A 45 -7.76 13.07 5.39
N HIS A 46 -8.46 12.47 6.35
CA HIS A 46 -7.93 11.39 7.17
C HIS A 46 -7.49 10.17 6.34
N TYR A 47 -8.26 9.79 5.31
CA TYR A 47 -7.91 8.69 4.42
C TYR A 47 -6.68 9.03 3.56
N PHE A 48 -6.56 10.28 3.11
CA PHE A 48 -5.38 10.73 2.38
C PHE A 48 -4.14 10.74 3.26
N ASP A 49 -4.26 11.16 4.51
CA ASP A 49 -3.14 11.17 5.45
C ASP A 49 -2.68 9.75 5.78
N ASN A 50 -3.60 8.81 5.95
CA ASN A 50 -3.27 7.38 6.07
C ASN A 50 -2.55 6.86 4.81
N PHE A 51 -3.03 7.21 3.60
CA PHE A 51 -2.37 6.82 2.36
C PHE A 51 -0.97 7.42 2.21
N LYS A 52 -0.78 8.69 2.58
CA LYS A 52 0.54 9.36 2.60
C LYS A 52 1.48 8.70 3.61
N ALA A 53 1.00 8.42 4.82
CA ALA A 53 1.77 7.75 5.86
C ALA A 53 2.23 6.35 5.40
N CYS A 54 1.34 5.58 4.78
CA CYS A 54 1.68 4.28 4.20
C CYS A 54 2.80 4.40 3.16
N LYS A 55 2.67 5.32 2.20
CA LYS A 55 3.72 5.55 1.17
C LYS A 55 5.04 5.95 1.81
N GLY A 56 5.02 6.86 2.78
CA GLY A 56 6.21 7.31 3.49
C GLY A 56 6.93 6.15 4.20
N PHE A 57 6.18 5.30 4.89
CA PHE A 57 6.69 4.11 5.55
C PHE A 57 7.41 3.17 4.56
N TRP A 58 6.74 2.78 3.47
CA TRP A 58 7.31 1.84 2.51
C TRP A 58 8.48 2.42 1.71
N VAL A 59 8.47 3.72 1.40
CA VAL A 59 9.64 4.41 0.84
C VAL A 59 10.84 4.31 1.79
N GLY A 60 10.62 4.48 3.10
CA GLY A 60 11.64 4.26 4.12
C GLY A 60 12.22 2.84 4.10
N VAL A 61 11.35 1.83 4.11
CA VAL A 61 11.74 0.41 4.04
C VAL A 61 12.53 0.10 2.76
N MET A 62 12.05 0.59 1.61
CA MET A 62 12.75 0.39 0.33
C MET A 62 14.13 1.05 0.31
N ARG A 63 14.27 2.26 0.88
CA ARG A 63 15.57 2.94 1.01
C ARG A 63 16.52 2.13 1.90
N GLU A 64 16.03 1.61 3.02
CA GLU A 64 16.82 0.78 3.92
C GLU A 64 17.28 -0.53 3.26
N ARG A 65 16.37 -1.26 2.61
CA ARG A 65 16.72 -2.48 1.87
C ARG A 65 17.74 -2.21 0.76
N ARG A 66 17.60 -1.10 0.02
CA ARG A 66 18.61 -0.67 -0.98
C ARG A 66 19.98 -0.43 -0.36
N ARG A 67 20.05 0.30 0.77
CA ARG A 67 21.33 0.54 1.47
C ARG A 67 22.00 -0.74 1.95
N ASN A 68 21.20 -1.73 2.35
CA ASN A 68 21.68 -3.02 2.84
C ASN A 68 21.89 -4.06 1.72
N GLY A 69 21.68 -3.70 0.44
CA GLY A 69 21.81 -4.63 -0.68
C GLY A 69 20.74 -5.74 -0.75
N ILE A 70 19.64 -5.62 -0.01
CA ILE A 70 18.58 -6.63 0.09
C ILE A 70 17.65 -6.55 -1.13
N LYS A 71 17.43 -7.69 -1.80
CA LYS A 71 16.49 -7.84 -2.91
C LYS A 71 15.41 -8.89 -2.57
N PRO A 72 14.15 -8.70 -2.99
CA PRO A 72 13.63 -7.53 -3.69
C PRO A 72 13.58 -6.27 -2.81
N VAL A 73 13.65 -5.10 -3.45
CA VAL A 73 13.62 -3.78 -2.78
C VAL A 73 12.28 -3.54 -2.11
N LEU A 74 11.18 -3.84 -2.81
CA LEU A 74 9.85 -3.89 -2.22
C LEU A 74 9.68 -5.27 -1.57
N PRO A 75 9.39 -5.35 -0.26
CA PRO A 75 9.19 -6.63 0.40
C PRO A 75 7.99 -7.38 -0.21
N PRO A 76 8.09 -8.71 -0.35
CA PRO A 76 6.98 -9.51 -0.83
C PRO A 76 5.84 -9.53 0.20
N PRO A 77 4.58 -9.78 -0.22
CA PRO A 77 3.40 -9.62 0.65
C PRO A 77 3.49 -10.34 2.00
N GLU A 78 4.07 -11.54 2.04
CA GLU A 78 4.26 -12.37 3.23
C GLU A 78 5.14 -11.71 4.32
N GLU A 79 6.10 -10.87 3.94
CA GLU A 79 6.97 -10.16 4.90
C GLU A 79 6.32 -8.88 5.45
N ARG A 80 5.29 -8.36 4.77
CA ARG A 80 4.84 -6.98 5.02
C ARG A 80 4.18 -6.79 6.38
N GLU A 81 3.46 -7.79 6.86
CA GLU A 81 2.79 -7.72 8.15
C GLU A 81 3.78 -7.66 9.31
N ALA A 82 4.82 -8.49 9.25
CA ALA A 82 5.89 -8.48 10.24
C ALA A 82 6.64 -7.14 10.26
N ILE A 83 7.01 -6.61 9.08
CA ILE A 83 7.71 -5.32 8.96
C ILE A 83 6.85 -4.18 9.53
N LYS A 84 5.54 -4.17 9.26
CA LYS A 84 4.61 -3.19 9.86
C LYS A 84 4.51 -3.33 11.38
N ALA A 85 4.37 -4.55 11.88
CA ALA A 85 4.25 -4.81 13.32
C ALA A 85 5.51 -4.33 14.08
N GLU A 86 6.70 -4.65 13.58
CA GLU A 86 7.95 -4.18 14.17
C GLU A 86 8.08 -2.65 14.13
N HIS A 87 7.65 -2.02 13.03
CA HIS A 87 7.63 -0.57 12.94
C HIS A 87 6.73 0.07 14.00
N LEU A 88 5.51 -0.45 14.18
CA LEU A 88 4.56 0.04 15.18
C LEU A 88 5.06 -0.17 16.61
N LYS A 89 5.65 -1.34 16.91
CA LYS A 89 6.31 -1.59 18.21
C LYS A 89 7.44 -0.59 18.47
N ARG A 90 8.21 -0.23 17.45
CA ARG A 90 9.29 0.76 17.59
C ARG A 90 8.75 2.17 17.80
N GLN A 91 7.60 2.51 17.20
CA GLN A 91 6.95 3.81 17.45
C GLN A 91 6.40 3.90 18.87
N SER A 92 5.74 2.85 19.37
CA SER A 92 5.16 2.85 20.73
C SER A 92 6.19 2.95 21.85
N ARG A 93 7.45 2.57 21.60
CA ARG A 93 8.56 2.72 22.56
C ARG A 93 9.19 4.12 22.58
N LYS A 94 8.86 4.96 21.61
CA LYS A 94 9.39 6.33 21.48
C LYS A 94 8.47 7.40 22.04
N THR A 95 7.24 7.02 22.36
CA THR A 95 6.25 7.84 23.07
C THR A 95 6.34 7.54 24.55
#